data_AF-A0A200PZX4-F1
#
_entry.id   AF-A0A200PZX4-F1
#
_cell.length_a   1.000
_cell.length_b   1.000
_cell.length_c   1.000
_cell.angle_alpha   90.00
_cell.angle_beta   90.00
_cell.angle_gamma   90.00
#
_symmetry.space_group_name_H-M   'P 1'
#
loop_
_entity.id
_entity.type
_entity.pdbx_description
1 polymer ?
#
loop_
_entity_poly.entity_id
_entity_poly.type
_entity_poly.pdbx_seq_one_letter_code
_entity_poly.pdbx_strand_id
1 'polypeptide(L)'
;MHPLLPDHLLLRDVSAAPGPNKSPPLITQVPMPDLIGLKGEQALSKIGFTSQMVSMGHQACGALDLWNYPLWLRDLIAQDKNGKERPDHVDLAALEVYRDRERSVARYNEFRRGMLLIPISKWEDLTDDDEAIPVLREVYGDDVEELDLLVGLMAEKKIKGFAISETAFVVFTVMASRRLKADRFFTSNFNEETYTEKGLKWVNTTESLKDVIDRHYPEMTKKWMNSSSVFSVWDSPPTPHNPIPLYLRIPS
;
A
#
# COMPACT_ATOMS: atom_id res chain seq x y z
N MET A 1 6.21 3.80 -1.58
CA MET A 1 4.74 3.89 -1.77
C MET A 1 4.11 4.77 -0.68
N HIS A 2 4.75 5.88 -0.32
CA HIS A 2 4.25 6.80 0.70
C HIS A 2 2.92 7.50 0.36
N PRO A 3 2.55 7.74 -0.92
CA PRO A 3 1.22 8.25 -1.30
C PRO A 3 0.00 7.43 -0.85
N LEU A 4 0.21 6.20 -0.35
CA LEU A 4 -0.86 5.42 0.25
C LEU A 4 -1.37 6.01 1.57
N LEU A 5 -0.56 6.80 2.27
CA LEU A 5 -0.93 7.37 3.57
C LEU A 5 -1.84 8.59 3.37
N PRO A 6 -2.97 8.68 4.09
CA PRO A 6 -3.83 9.87 4.03
C PRO A 6 -3.23 11.04 4.82
N ASP A 7 -3.89 12.20 4.79
CA ASP A 7 -3.53 13.32 5.69
C ASP A 7 -4.05 13.12 7.11
N HIS A 8 -5.19 12.42 7.25
CA HIS A 8 -5.87 12.19 8.52
C HIS A 8 -6.37 10.75 8.61
N LEU A 9 -6.40 10.19 9.82
CA LEU A 9 -7.21 9.02 10.15
C LEU A 9 -8.62 9.46 10.56
N LEU A 10 -9.64 8.87 9.94
CA LEU A 10 -11.04 9.07 10.27
C LEU A 10 -11.43 8.17 11.44
N LEU A 11 -11.29 8.67 12.67
CA LEU A 11 -11.55 7.89 13.88
C LEU A 11 -13.05 7.63 14.04
N ARG A 12 -13.42 6.36 14.14
CA ARG A 12 -14.80 5.88 14.19
C ARG A 12 -15.25 5.49 15.59
N ASP A 13 -16.53 5.66 15.89
CA ASP A 13 -17.13 5.25 17.16
C ASP A 13 -17.48 3.76 17.17
N VAL A 14 -16.70 2.98 17.90
CA VAL A 14 -16.92 1.54 18.10
C VAL A 14 -17.85 1.22 19.28
N SER A 15 -18.28 2.24 20.04
CA SER A 15 -19.29 2.09 21.10
C SER A 15 -20.72 2.17 20.56
N ALA A 16 -20.91 2.90 19.45
CA ALA A 16 -22.18 3.00 18.76
C ALA A 16 -22.65 1.67 18.13
N ALA A 17 -23.94 1.61 17.76
CA ALA A 17 -24.45 0.55 16.91
C ALA A 17 -23.93 0.74 15.46
N PRO A 18 -23.58 -0.34 14.74
CA PRO A 18 -23.20 -0.25 13.34
C PRO A 18 -24.35 0.30 12.49
N GLY A 19 -24.03 1.24 11.60
CA GLY A 19 -24.95 1.76 10.60
C GLY A 19 -25.11 0.83 9.39
N PRO A 20 -25.69 1.33 8.28
CA PRO A 20 -25.78 0.59 7.02
C PRO A 20 -24.43 0.02 6.59
N ASN A 21 -24.42 -1.21 6.08
CA ASN A 21 -23.21 -1.96 5.71
C ASN A 21 -22.16 -2.02 6.82
N LYS A 22 -22.61 -2.00 8.08
CA LYS A 22 -21.76 -2.05 9.29
C LYS A 22 -20.88 -0.82 9.51
N SER A 23 -21.15 0.30 8.83
CA SER A 23 -20.35 1.52 8.94
C SER A 23 -20.54 2.19 10.32
N PRO A 24 -19.48 2.40 11.12
CA PRO A 24 -19.53 3.18 12.35
C PRO A 24 -19.53 4.70 12.07
N PRO A 25 -20.18 5.52 12.92
CA PRO A 25 -20.17 6.97 12.76
C PRO A 25 -18.77 7.55 13.01
N LEU A 26 -18.46 8.67 12.35
CA LEU A 26 -17.22 9.42 12.54
C LEU A 26 -17.26 10.16 13.88
N ILE A 27 -16.20 10.04 14.68
CA ILE A 27 -15.99 10.86 15.88
C ILE A 27 -15.21 12.12 15.50
N THR A 28 -14.03 11.93 14.92
CA THR A 28 -13.09 13.01 14.64
C THR A 28 -12.10 12.59 13.56
N GLN A 29 -11.35 13.57 13.06
CA GLN A 29 -10.22 13.34 12.16
C GLN A 29 -8.94 13.57 12.96
N VAL A 30 -8.04 12.60 12.97
CA VAL A 30 -6.75 12.69 13.65
C VAL A 30 -5.66 12.89 12.61
N PRO A 31 -4.92 14.01 12.63
CA PRO A 31 -3.83 14.25 11.69
C PRO A 31 -2.78 13.12 11.76
N MET A 32 -2.29 12.64 10.62
CA MET A 32 -1.26 11.60 10.58
C MET A 32 0.02 11.95 11.35
N PRO A 33 0.50 13.23 11.40
CA PRO A 33 1.63 13.61 12.26
C PRO A 33 1.44 13.28 13.76
N ASP A 34 0.20 13.15 14.22
CA ASP A 34 -0.11 12.78 15.60
C ASP A 34 -0.12 11.25 15.81
N LEU A 35 -0.03 10.47 14.73
CA LEU A 35 -0.15 9.02 14.69
C LEU A 35 1.15 8.29 14.31
N ILE A 36 2.26 9.01 14.14
CA ILE A 36 3.56 8.45 13.79
C ILE A 36 4.57 8.59 14.93
N GLY A 37 5.56 7.69 14.96
CA GLY A 37 6.67 7.75 15.91
C GLY A 37 6.24 7.69 17.37
N LEU A 38 7.02 8.34 18.24
CA LEU A 38 6.78 8.31 19.70
C LEU A 38 5.44 8.93 20.11
N LYS A 39 5.01 9.97 19.37
CA LYS A 39 3.70 10.60 19.57
C LYS A 39 2.57 9.67 19.16
N GLY A 40 2.74 8.94 18.05
CA GLY A 40 1.79 7.94 17.58
C GLY A 40 1.54 6.82 18.59
N GLU A 41 2.59 6.31 19.25
CA GLU A 41 2.42 5.30 20.31
C GLU A 41 1.57 5.81 21.48
N GLN A 42 1.76 7.08 21.88
CA GLN A 42 0.92 7.69 22.90
C GLN A 42 -0.52 7.87 22.43
N ALA A 43 -0.74 8.26 21.17
CA ALA A 43 -2.07 8.38 20.59
C ALA A 43 -2.77 7.02 20.51
N LEU A 44 -2.07 5.98 20.05
CA LEU A 44 -2.59 4.61 19.99
C LEU A 44 -3.02 4.09 21.37
N SER A 45 -2.26 4.41 22.43
CA SER A 45 -2.63 4.02 23.80
C SER A 45 -3.97 4.60 24.26
N LYS A 46 -4.35 5.78 23.74
CA LYS A 46 -5.62 6.48 24.03
C LYS A 46 -6.75 6.01 23.12
N ILE A 47 -6.46 5.77 21.84
CA ILE A 47 -7.43 5.31 20.85
C ILE A 47 -7.83 3.84 21.10
N GLY A 48 -6.85 3.01 21.45
CA GLY A 48 -7.00 1.57 21.62
C GLY A 48 -7.01 0.80 20.29
N PHE A 49 -6.56 -0.46 20.34
CA PHE A 49 -6.40 -1.31 19.15
C PHE A 49 -7.69 -1.47 18.33
N THR A 50 -8.83 -1.73 18.99
CA THR A 50 -10.10 -1.98 18.28
C THR A 50 -10.56 -0.75 17.52
N SER A 51 -10.57 0.42 18.15
CA SER A 51 -10.98 1.67 17.50
C SER A 51 -10.06 2.01 16.33
N GLN A 52 -8.74 1.83 16.51
CA GLN A 52 -7.76 2.04 15.45
C GLN A 52 -8.00 1.12 14.24
N MET A 53 -8.10 -0.20 14.47
CA MET A 53 -8.27 -1.19 13.41
C MET A 53 -9.59 -1.02 12.66
N VAL A 54 -10.69 -0.79 13.37
CA VAL A 54 -12.00 -0.56 12.75
C VAL A 54 -11.98 0.73 11.92
N SER A 55 -11.33 1.79 12.41
CA SER A 55 -11.21 3.05 11.69
C SER A 55 -10.39 2.89 10.41
N MET A 56 -9.24 2.22 10.48
CA MET A 56 -8.42 1.89 9.31
C MET A 56 -9.18 1.01 8.31
N GLY A 57 -9.94 0.03 8.79
CA GLY A 57 -10.79 -0.81 7.94
C GLY A 57 -11.85 -0.01 7.17
N HIS A 58 -12.36 1.08 7.74
CA HIS A 58 -13.40 1.94 7.13
C HIS A 58 -12.85 3.17 6.40
N GLN A 59 -11.57 3.17 6.06
CA GLN A 59 -10.93 4.27 5.35
C GLN A 59 -10.13 3.75 4.17
N ALA A 60 -10.36 4.33 2.99
CA ALA A 60 -9.53 4.08 1.83
C ALA A 60 -8.12 4.65 2.05
N CYS A 61 -7.11 3.96 1.54
CA CYS A 61 -5.77 4.52 1.40
C CYS A 61 -5.72 5.52 0.22
N GLY A 62 -4.66 6.32 0.15
CA GLY A 62 -4.38 7.15 -1.02
C GLY A 62 -4.02 6.31 -2.25
N ALA A 63 -4.18 6.88 -3.44
CA ALA A 63 -3.76 6.26 -4.69
C ALA A 63 -2.27 6.51 -4.97
N LEU A 64 -1.63 5.61 -5.73
CA LEU A 64 -0.24 5.77 -6.17
C LEU A 64 -0.16 6.55 -7.49
N ASP A 65 -0.52 7.81 -7.42
CA ASP A 65 -0.56 8.74 -8.55
C ASP A 65 0.24 10.02 -8.25
N LEU A 66 0.46 10.83 -9.29
CA LEU A 66 1.06 12.15 -9.13
C LEU A 66 0.21 13.04 -8.22
N TRP A 67 0.86 14.04 -7.61
CA TRP A 67 0.25 15.01 -6.67
C TRP A 67 -0.52 14.41 -5.48
N ASN A 68 -0.25 13.15 -5.14
CA ASN A 68 -0.86 12.50 -3.98
C ASN A 68 0.16 12.17 -2.87
N TYR A 69 1.34 12.80 -2.89
CA TYR A 69 2.34 12.61 -1.83
C TYR A 69 1.97 13.48 -0.60
N PRO A 70 1.82 12.90 0.60
CA PRO A 70 1.36 13.65 1.77
C PRO A 70 2.32 14.77 2.15
N LEU A 71 1.78 15.99 2.28
CA LEU A 71 2.60 17.17 2.56
C LEU A 71 3.29 17.07 3.92
N TRP A 72 2.69 16.36 4.88
CA TRP A 72 3.29 16.17 6.19
C TRP A 72 4.55 15.30 6.18
N LEU A 73 4.81 14.54 5.11
CA LEU A 73 6.07 13.81 4.92
C LEU A 73 7.18 14.68 4.33
N ARG A 74 6.88 15.92 3.92
CA ARG A 74 7.88 16.86 3.39
C ARG A 74 8.62 17.65 4.48
N ASP A 75 8.22 17.48 5.74
CA ASP A 75 8.91 17.97 6.92
C ASP A 75 8.84 16.92 8.05
N LEU A 76 9.49 15.78 7.83
CA LEU A 76 9.41 14.61 8.69
C LEU A 76 10.56 14.57 9.70
N ILE A 77 10.22 14.32 10.97
CA ILE A 77 11.20 13.93 11.99
C ILE A 77 11.65 12.49 11.72
N ALA A 78 12.84 12.33 11.16
CA ALA A 78 13.42 11.02 10.91
C ALA A 78 13.87 10.33 12.20
N GLN A 79 13.94 9.00 12.18
CA GLN A 79 14.46 8.21 13.30
C GLN A 79 15.80 7.54 12.95
N ASP A 80 16.62 7.29 13.96
CA ASP A 80 17.76 6.38 13.84
C ASP A 80 17.31 4.90 13.88
N LYS A 81 18.27 3.99 13.77
CA LYS A 81 18.01 2.54 13.76
C LYS A 81 17.37 2.01 15.05
N ASN A 82 17.40 2.77 16.14
CA ASN A 82 16.84 2.41 17.43
C ASN A 82 15.49 3.11 17.68
N GLY A 83 14.95 3.83 16.69
CA GLY A 83 13.70 4.58 16.82
C GLY A 83 13.84 5.93 17.52
N LYS A 84 15.07 6.41 17.76
CA LYS A 84 15.29 7.74 18.37
C LYS A 84 15.17 8.83 17.31
N GLU A 85 14.41 9.87 17.62
CA GLU A 85 14.24 11.04 16.78
C GLU A 85 15.58 11.75 16.50
N ARG A 86 15.79 12.12 15.24
CA ARG A 86 16.92 12.93 14.78
C ARG A 86 16.53 14.41 14.76
N PRO A 87 17.47 15.32 15.06
CA PRO A 87 17.20 16.75 15.03
C PRO A 87 17.02 17.28 13.60
N ASP A 88 17.64 16.63 12.61
CA ASP A 88 17.56 17.03 11.21
C ASP A 88 16.33 16.41 10.55
N HIS A 89 15.35 17.26 10.23
CA HIS A 89 14.15 16.87 9.50
C HIS A 89 14.46 16.58 8.03
N VAL A 90 13.57 15.84 7.38
CA VAL A 90 13.72 15.48 5.97
C VAL A 90 12.45 15.77 5.18
N ASP A 91 12.62 16.31 3.97
CA ASP A 91 11.61 16.22 2.92
C ASP A 91 11.72 14.83 2.29
N LEU A 92 10.81 13.93 2.68
CA LEU A 92 10.89 12.53 2.25
C LEU A 92 10.65 12.37 0.75
N ALA A 93 9.80 13.20 0.13
CA ALA A 93 9.53 13.15 -1.31
C ALA A 93 10.80 13.50 -2.10
N ALA A 94 11.48 14.58 -1.72
CA ALA A 94 12.76 14.97 -2.32
C ALA A 94 13.87 13.94 -2.04
N LEU A 95 13.91 13.41 -0.82
CA LEU A 95 14.90 12.42 -0.41
C LEU A 95 14.75 11.10 -1.19
N GLU A 96 13.53 10.62 -1.45
CA GLU A 96 13.33 9.38 -2.23
C GLU A 96 13.88 9.49 -3.65
N VAL A 97 13.61 10.61 -4.34
CA VAL A 97 14.18 10.87 -5.68
C VAL A 97 15.72 10.89 -5.61
N TYR A 98 16.28 11.57 -4.62
CA TYR A 98 17.73 11.58 -4.40
C TYR A 98 18.29 10.17 -4.16
N ARG A 99 17.62 9.34 -3.34
CA ARG A 99 18.10 8.00 -2.97
C ARG A 99 18.13 7.05 -4.16
N ASP A 100 17.15 7.10 -5.05
CA ASP A 100 17.17 6.25 -6.24
C ASP A 100 18.36 6.60 -7.15
N ARG A 101 18.62 7.89 -7.35
CA ARG A 101 19.78 8.39 -8.10
C ARG A 101 21.10 8.02 -7.41
N GLU A 102 21.23 8.27 -6.12
CA GLU A 102 22.43 7.98 -5.30
C GLU A 102 22.80 6.49 -5.35
N ARG A 103 21.80 5.61 -5.35
CA ARG A 103 21.98 4.15 -5.37
C ARG A 103 22.17 3.60 -6.79
N SER A 104 22.30 4.47 -7.78
CA SER A 104 22.45 4.12 -9.19
C SER A 104 21.33 3.21 -9.70
N VAL A 105 20.12 3.35 -9.14
CA VAL A 105 18.94 2.71 -9.71
C VAL A 105 18.64 3.42 -11.03
N ALA A 106 18.41 2.64 -12.09
CA ALA A 106 18.09 3.20 -13.39
C ALA A 106 16.86 4.10 -13.31
N ARG A 107 16.90 5.24 -14.01
CA ARG A 107 15.74 6.11 -14.21
C ARG A 107 14.66 5.41 -15.04
N TYR A 108 13.46 5.97 -15.08
CA TYR A 108 12.26 5.25 -15.51
C TYR A 108 12.41 4.52 -16.86
N ASN A 109 12.89 5.20 -17.90
CA ASN A 109 12.94 4.62 -19.23
C ASN A 109 14.00 3.51 -19.34
N GLU A 110 15.18 3.73 -18.75
CA GLU A 110 16.24 2.72 -18.69
C GLU A 110 15.86 1.54 -17.80
N PHE A 111 15.11 1.78 -16.73
CA PHE A 111 14.55 0.74 -15.87
C PHE A 111 13.58 -0.16 -16.65
N ARG A 112 12.73 0.42 -17.50
CA ARG A 112 11.86 -0.33 -18.42
C ARG A 112 12.68 -1.19 -19.38
N ARG A 113 13.72 -0.63 -20.03
CA ARG A 113 14.61 -1.39 -20.92
C ARG A 113 15.28 -2.56 -20.20
N GLY A 114 15.78 -2.34 -18.98
CA GLY A 114 16.39 -3.38 -18.14
C GLY A 114 15.45 -4.54 -17.80
N MET A 115 14.14 -4.32 -17.86
CA MET A 115 13.10 -5.34 -17.67
C MET A 115 12.45 -5.81 -18.97
N LEU A 116 13.02 -5.46 -20.13
CA LEU A 116 12.50 -5.79 -21.46
C LEU A 116 11.10 -5.23 -21.75
N LEU A 117 10.73 -4.13 -21.08
CA LEU A 117 9.53 -3.37 -21.40
C LEU A 117 9.84 -2.34 -22.49
N ILE A 118 8.84 -2.06 -23.34
CA ILE A 118 8.97 -1.04 -24.40
C ILE A 118 9.15 0.34 -23.72
N PRO A 119 10.24 1.08 -24.01
CA PRO A 119 10.44 2.41 -23.46
C PRO A 119 9.40 3.39 -24.00
N ILE A 120 9.10 4.44 -23.24
CA ILE A 120 8.29 5.57 -23.72
C ILE A 120 9.13 6.45 -24.66
N SER A 121 8.47 7.09 -25.62
CA SER A 121 9.11 8.03 -26.56
C SER A 121 8.66 9.48 -26.37
N LYS A 122 7.54 9.68 -25.66
CA LYS A 122 6.92 10.96 -25.34
C LYS A 122 6.06 10.81 -24.08
N TRP A 123 5.68 11.94 -23.47
CA TRP A 123 4.92 11.95 -22.22
C TRP A 123 3.53 11.31 -22.34
N GLU A 124 2.90 11.41 -23.50
CA GLU A 124 1.60 10.82 -23.81
C GLU A 124 1.62 9.29 -23.85
N ASP A 125 2.81 8.66 -23.95
CA ASP A 125 2.94 7.21 -23.82
C ASP A 125 2.87 6.76 -22.34
N LEU A 126 3.13 7.66 -21.40
CA LEU A 126 3.16 7.40 -19.95
C LEU A 126 1.79 7.59 -19.29
N THR A 127 1.10 8.68 -19.63
CA THR A 127 -0.16 9.08 -19.00
C THR A 127 -1.06 9.81 -20.00
N ASP A 128 -2.38 9.73 -19.78
CA ASP A 128 -3.42 10.48 -20.48
C ASP A 128 -3.92 11.70 -19.70
N ASP A 129 -3.19 12.10 -18.65
CA ASP A 129 -3.49 13.29 -17.85
C ASP A 129 -2.92 14.56 -18.50
N ASP A 130 -3.83 15.37 -19.07
CA ASP A 130 -3.51 16.63 -19.75
C ASP A 130 -2.94 17.71 -18.82
N GLU A 131 -3.11 17.59 -17.50
CA GLU A 131 -2.49 18.49 -16.52
C GLU A 131 -1.08 18.01 -16.13
N ALA A 132 -0.83 16.69 -16.17
CA ALA A 132 0.45 16.11 -15.76
C ALA A 132 1.54 16.31 -16.82
N ILE A 133 1.17 16.15 -18.09
CA ILE A 133 2.11 16.25 -19.21
C ILE A 133 2.84 17.61 -19.24
N PRO A 134 2.16 18.77 -19.11
CA PRO A 134 2.83 20.06 -19.04
C PRO A 134 3.83 20.18 -17.88
N VAL A 135 3.50 19.65 -16.70
CA VAL A 135 4.38 19.70 -15.52
C VAL A 135 5.60 18.79 -15.70
N LEU A 136 5.40 17.59 -16.25
CA LEU A 136 6.51 16.71 -16.62
C LEU A 136 7.43 17.38 -17.63
N ARG A 137 6.87 18.05 -18.64
CA ARG A 137 7.63 18.81 -19.63
C ARG A 137 8.34 20.03 -19.04
N GLU A 138 7.74 20.70 -18.05
CA GLU A 138 8.39 21.80 -17.35
C GLU A 138 9.60 21.35 -16.54
N VAL A 139 9.49 20.20 -15.84
CA VAL A 139 10.55 19.68 -14.97
C VAL A 139 11.68 18.99 -15.75
N TYR A 140 11.33 18.18 -16.76
CA TYR A 140 12.27 17.31 -17.48
C TYR A 140 12.55 17.76 -18.93
N GLY A 141 11.88 18.81 -19.41
CA GLY A 141 11.93 19.18 -20.83
C GLY A 141 11.23 18.15 -21.71
N ASP A 142 11.72 17.95 -22.93
CA ASP A 142 11.25 16.86 -23.80
C ASP A 142 12.13 15.59 -23.68
N ASP A 143 13.06 15.55 -22.71
CA ASP A 143 13.94 14.40 -22.49
C ASP A 143 13.32 13.39 -21.52
N VAL A 144 12.63 12.40 -22.09
CA VAL A 144 12.02 11.30 -21.32
C VAL A 144 13.05 10.39 -20.62
N GLU A 145 14.34 10.45 -20.99
CA GLU A 145 15.39 9.66 -20.34
C GLU A 145 15.73 10.18 -18.95
N GLU A 146 15.48 11.46 -18.69
CA GLU A 146 15.72 12.09 -17.39
C GLU A 146 14.57 11.85 -16.39
N LEU A 147 13.45 11.25 -16.81
CA LEU A 147 12.32 10.96 -15.92
C LEU A 147 12.73 10.04 -14.76
N ASP A 148 12.62 10.54 -13.53
CA ASP A 148 12.93 9.74 -12.34
C ASP A 148 12.01 8.53 -12.21
N LEU A 149 12.57 7.42 -11.70
CA LEU A 149 11.83 6.17 -11.54
C LEU A 149 10.57 6.37 -10.70
N LEU A 150 10.69 6.97 -9.50
CA LEU A 150 9.54 7.21 -8.63
C LEU A 150 8.43 7.99 -9.34
N VAL A 151 8.77 9.05 -10.07
CA VAL A 151 7.80 9.90 -10.78
C VAL A 151 7.11 9.10 -11.88
N GLY A 152 7.87 8.37 -12.69
CA GLY A 152 7.30 7.50 -13.73
C GLY A 152 6.39 6.42 -13.17
N LEU A 153 6.73 5.78 -12.04
CA LEU A 153 5.88 4.77 -11.40
C LEU A 153 4.54 5.35 -10.90
N MET A 154 4.53 6.60 -10.44
CA MET A 154 3.30 7.27 -10.01
C MET A 154 2.48 7.75 -11.21
N ALA A 155 3.14 8.28 -12.25
CA ALA A 155 2.49 8.83 -13.44
C ALA A 155 1.92 7.75 -14.39
N GLU A 156 2.53 6.57 -14.43
CA GLU A 156 2.16 5.53 -15.39
C GLU A 156 0.68 5.15 -15.27
N LYS A 157 -0.02 5.19 -16.41
CA LYS A 157 -1.42 4.79 -16.53
C LYS A 157 -1.61 3.37 -16.00
N LYS A 158 -2.48 3.23 -15.00
CA LYS A 158 -2.70 1.96 -14.32
C LYS A 158 -3.56 1.01 -15.16
N ILE A 159 -3.21 -0.27 -15.15
CA ILE A 159 -4.08 -1.35 -15.63
C ILE A 159 -5.34 -1.37 -14.75
N LYS A 160 -6.53 -1.54 -15.35
CA LYS A 160 -7.79 -1.59 -14.60
C LYS A 160 -7.72 -2.61 -13.45
N GLY A 161 -7.97 -2.13 -12.23
CA GLY A 161 -7.93 -2.92 -11.00
C GLY A 161 -6.55 -3.00 -10.33
N PHE A 162 -5.50 -2.46 -10.93
CA PHE A 162 -4.18 -2.36 -10.31
C PHE A 162 -4.05 -1.05 -9.54
N ALA A 163 -3.50 -1.14 -8.32
CA ALA A 163 -3.11 0.03 -7.53
C ALA A 163 -1.66 0.47 -7.79
N ILE A 164 -0.89 -0.31 -8.56
CA ILE A 164 0.52 -0.08 -8.90
C ILE A 164 0.70 -0.05 -10.42
N SER A 165 1.77 0.56 -10.89
CA SER A 165 2.11 0.55 -12.32
C SER A 165 2.50 -0.85 -12.82
N GLU A 166 2.42 -1.08 -14.13
CA GLU A 166 2.90 -2.31 -14.76
C GLU A 166 4.42 -2.44 -14.57
N THR A 167 5.16 -1.34 -14.70
CA THR A 167 6.61 -1.31 -14.46
C THR A 167 6.96 -1.84 -13.06
N ALA A 168 6.25 -1.39 -12.02
CA ALA A 168 6.43 -1.94 -10.68
C ALA A 168 6.01 -3.42 -10.63
N PHE A 169 4.85 -3.75 -11.21
CA PHE A 169 4.30 -5.10 -11.17
C PHE A 169 5.27 -6.18 -11.67
N VAL A 170 6.01 -5.93 -12.74
CA VAL A 170 7.00 -6.89 -13.28
C VAL A 170 8.08 -7.24 -12.24
N VAL A 171 8.57 -6.24 -11.49
CA VAL A 171 9.48 -6.47 -10.36
C VAL A 171 8.80 -7.33 -9.29
N PHE A 172 7.55 -7.02 -8.94
CA PHE A 172 6.79 -7.78 -7.96
C PHE A 172 6.58 -9.24 -8.41
N THR A 173 6.32 -9.52 -9.68
CA THR A 173 6.14 -10.88 -10.21
C THR A 173 7.35 -11.76 -9.90
N VAL A 174 8.56 -11.25 -10.18
CA VAL A 174 9.80 -11.99 -9.96
C VAL A 174 10.13 -12.04 -8.46
N MET A 175 10.11 -10.90 -7.78
CA MET A 175 10.59 -10.81 -6.40
C MET A 175 9.64 -11.45 -5.39
N ALA A 176 8.32 -11.37 -5.60
CA ALA A 176 7.37 -12.08 -4.74
C ALA A 176 7.53 -13.60 -4.87
N SER A 177 7.66 -14.11 -6.10
CA SER A 177 7.95 -15.53 -6.33
C SER A 177 9.28 -15.94 -5.70
N ARG A 178 10.32 -15.10 -5.83
CA ARG A 178 11.65 -15.37 -5.29
C ARG A 178 11.65 -15.44 -3.76
N ARG A 179 10.91 -14.58 -3.06
CA ARG A 179 10.82 -14.61 -1.58
C ARG A 179 10.35 -15.97 -1.05
N LEU A 180 9.43 -16.63 -1.75
CA LEU A 180 8.96 -17.97 -1.37
C LEU A 180 9.90 -19.07 -1.87
N LYS A 181 10.25 -19.05 -3.16
CA LYS A 181 11.02 -20.14 -3.80
C LYS A 181 12.47 -20.24 -3.33
N ALA A 182 13.05 -19.15 -2.84
CA ALA A 182 14.46 -19.13 -2.41
C ALA A 182 14.63 -19.38 -0.91
N ASP A 183 13.55 -19.47 -0.14
CA ASP A 183 13.61 -19.71 1.31
C ASP A 183 13.34 -21.18 1.62
N ARG A 184 14.25 -21.81 2.35
CA ARG A 184 14.11 -23.19 2.80
C ARG A 184 12.83 -23.40 3.61
N PHE A 185 12.41 -22.42 4.42
CA PHE A 185 11.25 -22.53 5.30
C PHE A 185 9.91 -22.44 4.58
N PHE A 186 9.89 -22.07 3.30
CA PHE A 186 8.73 -22.14 2.41
C PHE A 186 8.88 -23.24 1.33
N THR A 187 9.99 -23.98 1.34
CA THR A 187 10.29 -25.03 0.36
C THR A 187 10.70 -26.33 1.06
N SER A 188 11.99 -26.65 1.13
CA SER A 188 12.50 -27.94 1.64
C SER A 188 12.13 -28.23 3.10
N ASN A 189 11.99 -27.18 3.91
CA ASN A 189 11.67 -27.25 5.34
C ASN A 189 10.24 -26.79 5.65
N PHE A 190 9.36 -26.64 4.66
CA PHE A 190 7.93 -26.41 4.90
C PHE A 190 7.23 -27.76 5.15
N ASN A 191 7.52 -28.37 6.30
CA ASN A 191 7.06 -29.71 6.69
C ASN A 191 6.83 -29.82 8.20
N GLU A 192 6.19 -30.91 8.64
CA GLU A 192 5.83 -31.13 10.04
C GLU A 192 7.04 -31.38 10.95
N GLU A 193 8.17 -31.86 10.43
CA GLU A 193 9.40 -32.01 11.22
C GLU A 193 9.91 -30.64 11.69
N THR A 194 9.86 -29.64 10.81
CA THR A 194 10.33 -28.28 11.11
C THR A 194 9.27 -27.47 11.87
N TYR A 195 7.99 -27.58 11.49
CA TYR A 195 6.91 -26.75 12.02
C TYR A 195 6.08 -27.42 13.13
N THR A 196 6.29 -28.72 13.40
CA THR A 196 5.34 -29.62 14.09
C THR A 196 4.05 -29.84 13.30
N GLU A 197 3.38 -30.98 13.49
CA GLU A 197 2.06 -31.25 12.89
C GLU A 197 1.05 -30.13 13.19
N LYS A 198 0.98 -29.71 14.46
CA LYS A 198 0.06 -28.64 14.90
C LYS A 198 0.42 -27.28 14.27
N GLY A 199 1.70 -26.95 14.18
CA GLY A 199 2.15 -25.68 13.61
C GLY A 199 1.95 -25.61 12.10
N LEU A 200 2.24 -26.69 11.36
CA LEU A 200 1.98 -26.73 9.92
C LEU A 200 0.48 -26.69 9.62
N LYS A 201 -0.33 -27.42 10.40
CA LYS A 201 -1.79 -27.34 10.32
C LYS A 201 -2.29 -25.91 10.57
N TRP A 202 -1.74 -25.20 11.55
CA TRP A 202 -2.09 -23.80 11.82
C TRP A 202 -1.87 -22.89 10.60
N VAL A 203 -0.73 -23.05 9.91
CA VAL A 203 -0.43 -22.30 8.69
C VAL A 203 -1.43 -22.68 7.58
N ASN A 204 -1.59 -23.99 7.33
CA ASN A 204 -2.44 -24.52 6.25
C ASN A 204 -3.96 -24.33 6.47
N THR A 205 -4.40 -23.84 7.62
CA THR A 205 -5.81 -23.49 7.88
C THR A 205 -6.03 -21.98 8.04
N THR A 206 -5.02 -21.16 7.81
CA THR A 206 -5.10 -19.70 7.93
C THR A 206 -4.92 -19.08 6.54
N GLU A 207 -6.02 -18.68 5.91
CA GLU A 207 -6.03 -18.22 4.51
C GLU A 207 -6.00 -16.69 4.39
N SER A 208 -6.35 -15.98 5.46
CA SER A 208 -6.55 -14.54 5.41
C SER A 208 -6.18 -13.83 6.71
N LEU A 209 -5.94 -12.51 6.61
CA LEU A 209 -5.81 -11.67 7.80
C LEU A 209 -7.12 -11.62 8.62
N LYS A 210 -8.28 -11.90 8.00
CA LYS A 210 -9.56 -12.06 8.70
C LYS A 210 -9.48 -13.20 9.72
N ASP A 211 -8.93 -14.36 9.34
CA ASP A 211 -8.80 -15.52 10.23
C ASP A 211 -7.90 -15.22 11.44
N VAL A 212 -6.91 -14.34 11.26
CA VAL A 212 -6.05 -13.87 12.36
C VAL A 212 -6.81 -12.89 13.26
N ILE A 213 -7.50 -11.89 12.69
CA ILE A 213 -8.30 -10.95 13.47
C ILE A 213 -9.38 -11.69 14.27
N ASP A 214 -10.10 -12.62 13.66
CA ASP A 214 -11.18 -13.38 14.32
C ASP A 214 -10.66 -14.29 15.44
N ARG A 215 -9.43 -14.76 15.34
CA ARG A 215 -8.79 -15.57 16.40
C ARG A 215 -8.51 -14.76 17.66
N HIS A 216 -8.17 -13.47 17.52
CA HIS A 216 -7.75 -12.62 18.63
C HIS A 216 -8.84 -11.63 19.08
N TYR A 217 -9.74 -11.25 18.16
CA TYR A 217 -10.84 -10.30 18.34
C TYR A 217 -12.11 -10.81 17.63
N PRO A 218 -12.72 -11.89 18.14
CA PRO A 218 -13.76 -12.65 17.44
C PRO A 218 -15.00 -11.86 17.05
N GLU A 219 -15.32 -10.78 17.78
CA GLU A 219 -16.48 -9.94 17.48
C GLU A 219 -16.17 -8.80 16.50
N MET A 220 -14.89 -8.52 16.20
CA MET A 220 -14.49 -7.34 15.43
C MET A 220 -15.03 -7.40 13.98
N THR A 221 -14.64 -8.41 13.21
CA THR A 221 -15.07 -8.50 11.80
C THR A 221 -16.56 -8.82 11.69
N LYS A 222 -17.09 -9.60 12.63
CA LYS A 222 -18.52 -9.92 12.72
C LYS A 222 -19.35 -8.64 12.85
N LYS A 223 -18.97 -7.74 13.76
CA LYS A 223 -19.69 -6.49 14.03
C LYS A 223 -19.44 -5.42 12.96
N TRP A 224 -18.21 -5.30 12.46
CA TRP A 224 -17.77 -4.11 11.71
C TRP A 224 -17.38 -4.36 10.26
N MET A 225 -17.22 -5.59 9.79
CA MET A 225 -16.75 -5.86 8.43
C MET A 225 -17.84 -6.47 7.56
N ASN A 226 -18.18 -5.80 6.47
CA ASN A 226 -19.13 -6.23 5.45
C ASN A 226 -18.44 -6.74 4.18
N SER A 227 -17.25 -6.23 3.87
CA SER A 227 -16.43 -6.66 2.75
C SER A 227 -16.00 -8.13 2.84
N SER A 228 -15.62 -8.72 1.69
CA SER A 228 -15.11 -10.10 1.63
C SER A 228 -13.66 -10.24 2.12
N SER A 229 -12.91 -9.13 2.20
CA SER A 229 -11.51 -9.09 2.63
C SER A 229 -11.29 -7.93 3.60
N VAL A 230 -10.49 -8.15 4.64
CA VAL A 230 -10.10 -7.11 5.61
C VAL A 230 -9.22 -6.01 5.02
N PHE A 231 -8.65 -6.22 3.83
CA PHE A 231 -7.87 -5.21 3.11
C PHE A 231 -8.72 -4.33 2.17
N SER A 232 -9.96 -4.73 1.89
CA SER A 232 -10.94 -3.86 1.22
C SER A 232 -11.56 -2.92 2.25
N VAL A 233 -12.11 -1.77 1.84
CA VAL A 233 -12.86 -0.90 2.76
C VAL A 233 -14.03 -1.68 3.35
N TRP A 234 -14.13 -1.72 4.69
CA TRP A 234 -14.92 -2.69 5.44
C TRP A 234 -16.43 -2.55 5.22
N ASP A 235 -16.95 -1.37 4.93
CA ASP A 235 -18.37 -1.14 4.62
C ASP A 235 -18.70 -1.28 3.13
N SER A 236 -17.74 -1.72 2.30
CA SER A 236 -18.00 -2.11 0.91
C SER A 236 -18.98 -3.28 0.86
N PRO A 237 -19.83 -3.36 -0.19
CA PRO A 237 -20.58 -4.57 -0.45
C PRO A 237 -19.62 -5.76 -0.69
N PRO A 238 -20.00 -6.98 -0.31
CA PRO A 238 -19.22 -8.17 -0.60
C PRO A 238 -19.08 -8.36 -2.12
N THR A 239 -17.95 -8.92 -2.55
CA THR A 239 -17.69 -9.15 -3.97
C THR A 239 -18.74 -10.12 -4.54
N PRO A 240 -19.47 -9.74 -5.59
CA PRO A 240 -20.47 -10.62 -6.19
C PRO A 240 -19.81 -11.85 -6.81
N HIS A 241 -20.48 -13.00 -6.70
CA HIS A 241 -20.03 -14.21 -7.36
C HIS A 241 -20.09 -14.03 -8.88
N ASN A 242 -18.96 -14.26 -9.58
CA ASN A 242 -18.93 -14.31 -11.02
C ASN A 242 -19.04 -15.78 -11.47
N PRO A 243 -20.14 -16.18 -12.16
CA PRO A 243 -20.41 -17.57 -12.52
C PRO A 243 -19.46 -18.11 -13.60
N ILE A 244 -18.73 -17.23 -14.30
CA ILE A 244 -17.74 -17.66 -15.29
C ILE A 244 -16.51 -18.22 -14.54
N PRO A 245 -16.05 -19.43 -14.89
CA PRO A 245 -14.84 -20.02 -14.30
C PRO A 245 -13.64 -19.08 -14.39
N LEU A 246 -12.84 -18.97 -13.32
CA LEU A 246 -11.79 -17.95 -13.19
C LEU A 246 -10.83 -17.91 -14.40
N TYR A 247 -10.37 -19.07 -14.88
CA TYR A 247 -9.46 -19.17 -16.02
C TYR A 247 -10.11 -18.88 -17.39
N LEU A 248 -11.42 -18.69 -17.45
CA LEU A 248 -12.18 -18.38 -18.66
C LEU A 248 -12.75 -16.94 -18.67
N ARG A 249 -12.43 -16.13 -17.65
CA ARG A 249 -12.88 -14.73 -17.59
C ARG A 249 -12.09 -13.87 -18.56
N ILE A 250 -12.79 -12.98 -19.27
CA ILE A 250 -12.19 -12.00 -20.17
C ILE A 250 -12.19 -10.63 -19.48
N PRO A 251 -11.05 -9.92 -19.37
CA PRO A 251 -11.03 -8.57 -18.85
C PRO A 251 -11.88 -7.63 -19.71
N SER A 252 -12.77 -6.86 -19.06
CA SER A 252 -13.62 -5.85 -19.67
C SER A 252 -12.99 -4.47 -19.65
#